data_AF-A0A9Q0FK19-F1
#
_entry.id   AF-A0A9Q0FK19-F1
#
_cell.length_a   1.000
_cell.length_b   1.000
_cell.length_c   1.000
_cell.angle_alpha   90.00
_cell.angle_beta   90.00
_cell.angle_gamma   90.00
#
_symmetry.space_group_name_H-M   'P 1'
#
loop_
_entity.id
_entity.type
_entity.pdbx_description
1 polymer ?
#
loop_
_entity_poly.entity_id
_entity_poly.type
_entity_poly.pdbx_seq_one_letter_code
_entity_poly.pdbx_strand_id
1 'polypeptide(L)'
;MVVASPTPVCSDRIQDIELPVIDLSGERSKVSSLIVKACEEYGFFKVINHGVPLDVIAKLEQESISFFSKSLSEKEKAGPAIPFGYGCKNIGFNGDLGEVEYLLLNTNPHSIAQRSKTISNDPRRF
;
A
#
# COMPACT_ATOMS: atom_id res chain seq x y z
N MET A 1 18.35 44.35 -4.38
CA MET A 1 18.83 43.21 -5.18
C MET A 1 19.26 42.13 -4.20
N VAL A 2 18.59 40.99 -4.17
CA VAL A 2 18.94 39.87 -3.29
C VAL A 2 19.68 38.86 -4.13
N VAL A 3 20.98 38.69 -3.86
CA VAL A 3 21.85 37.73 -4.55
C VAL A 3 21.55 36.36 -3.95
N ALA A 4 21.09 35.42 -4.77
CA ALA A 4 20.94 34.03 -4.36
C ALA A 4 22.33 33.44 -4.12
N SER A 5 22.57 32.96 -2.90
CA SER A 5 23.74 32.15 -2.57
C SER A 5 23.62 30.79 -3.30
N PRO A 6 24.68 30.31 -3.97
CA PRO A 6 24.69 28.97 -4.52
C PRO A 6 24.87 27.99 -3.37
N THR A 7 23.77 27.49 -2.81
CA THR A 7 23.85 26.24 -2.05
C THR A 7 24.26 25.14 -3.04
N PRO A 8 25.20 24.26 -2.67
CA PRO A 8 25.49 23.11 -3.49
C PRO A 8 24.21 22.28 -3.54
N VAL A 9 23.64 22.16 -4.74
CA VAL A 9 22.72 21.06 -5.02
C VAL A 9 23.54 19.81 -4.74
N CYS A 10 23.20 19.10 -3.67
CA CYS A 10 23.75 17.78 -3.45
C CYS A 10 23.39 17.00 -4.71
N SER A 11 24.38 16.77 -5.59
CA SER A 11 24.25 15.79 -6.63
C SER A 11 24.28 14.45 -5.90
N ASP A 12 23.15 14.10 -5.27
CA ASP A 12 22.91 12.77 -4.80
C ASP A 12 22.99 11.91 -6.05
N ARG A 13 24.17 11.31 -6.24
CA ARG A 13 24.30 10.15 -7.11
C ARG A 13 23.24 9.21 -6.56
N ILE A 14 22.20 8.96 -7.34
CA ILE A 14 21.23 7.92 -7.02
C ILE A 14 22.05 6.64 -6.94
N GLN A 15 22.49 6.29 -5.73
CA GLN A 15 23.09 5.00 -5.47
C GLN A 15 21.91 4.04 -5.51
N ASP A 16 22.06 2.96 -6.27
CA ASP A 16 21.11 1.85 -6.23
C ASP A 16 21.19 1.24 -4.83
N ILE A 17 20.41 1.79 -3.90
CA ILE A 17 20.25 1.24 -2.56
C ILE A 17 19.37 0.01 -2.72
N GLU A 18 19.99 -1.16 -2.71
CA GLU A 18 19.27 -2.41 -2.67
C GLU A 18 18.57 -2.53 -1.30
N LEU A 19 17.25 -2.52 -1.32
CA LEU A 19 16.44 -2.61 -0.11
C LEU A 19 16.63 -3.99 0.56
N PRO A 20 16.75 -4.08 1.89
CA PRO A 20 16.84 -5.37 2.57
C PRO A 20 15.65 -6.28 2.26
N VAL A 21 15.95 -7.52 1.89
CA VAL A 21 14.98 -8.60 1.72
C VAL A 21 15.21 -9.63 2.82
N ILE A 22 14.20 -9.90 3.64
CA ILE A 22 14.28 -10.78 4.80
C ILE A 22 13.45 -12.04 4.57
N ASP A 23 14.10 -13.21 4.68
CA ASP A 23 13.44 -14.51 4.63
C ASP A 23 12.87 -14.89 6.01
N LEU A 24 11.55 -14.96 6.12
CA LEU A 24 10.86 -15.30 7.38
C LEU A 24 10.84 -16.81 7.69
N SER A 25 11.32 -17.66 6.80
CA SER A 25 11.48 -19.11 7.06
C SER A 25 12.73 -19.45 7.87
N GLY A 26 13.61 -18.47 8.11
CA GLY A 26 14.86 -18.65 8.85
C GLY A 26 14.70 -18.81 10.36
N GLU A 27 15.83 -19.00 11.05
CA GLU A 27 15.87 -19.07 12.51
C GLU A 27 15.36 -17.75 13.13
N ARG A 28 14.37 -17.84 14.03
CA ARG A 28 13.67 -16.68 14.61
C ARG A 28 14.62 -15.61 15.19
N SER A 29 15.68 -16.02 15.88
CA SER A 29 16.68 -15.12 16.47
C SER A 29 17.33 -14.24 15.39
N LYS A 30 17.87 -14.87 14.34
CA LYS A 30 18.53 -14.20 13.21
C LYS A 30 17.57 -13.31 12.44
N VAL A 31 16.37 -13.80 12.13
CA VAL A 31 15.33 -13.03 11.44
C VAL A 31 14.97 -11.77 12.23
N SER A 32 14.79 -11.90 13.55
CA SER A 32 14.48 -10.74 14.41
C SER A 32 15.61 -9.71 14.42
N SER A 33 16.88 -10.13 14.47
CA SER A 33 18.03 -9.22 14.42
C SER A 33 18.13 -8.50 13.06
N LEU A 34 17.84 -9.20 11.96
CA LEU A 34 17.81 -8.60 10.62
C LEU A 34 16.70 -7.55 10.48
N ILE A 35 15.51 -7.82 11.03
CA ILE A 35 14.39 -6.87 11.05
C ILE A 35 14.77 -5.61 11.82
N VAL A 36 15.33 -5.75 13.03
CA VAL A 36 15.77 -4.60 13.84
C VAL A 36 16.78 -3.76 13.07
N LYS A 37 17.81 -4.40 12.50
CA LYS A 37 18.83 -3.71 11.70
C LYS A 37 18.23 -2.97 10.50
N ALA A 38 17.31 -3.59 9.77
CA ALA A 38 16.67 -2.96 8.63
C ALA A 38 15.78 -1.76 9.04
N CYS A 39 15.10 -1.84 10.18
CA CYS A 39 14.37 -0.72 10.75
C CYS A 39 15.29 0.45 11.15
N GLU A 40 16.45 0.15 11.75
CA GLU A 40 17.43 1.16 12.19
C GLU A 40 18.12 1.86 11.01
N GLU A 41 18.51 1.11 9.97
CA GLU A 41 19.28 1.63 8.84
C GLU A 41 18.41 2.20 7.71
N TYR A 42 17.23 1.62 7.46
CA TYR A 42 16.39 1.95 6.30
C TYR A 42 14.97 2.43 6.68
N GLY A 43 14.40 1.92 7.78
CA GLY A 43 13.01 2.17 8.18
C GLY A 43 11.96 1.37 7.39
N PHE A 44 12.36 0.59 6.37
CA PHE A 44 11.50 -0.32 5.62
C PHE A 44 12.31 -1.50 5.04
N PHE A 45 11.64 -2.60 4.74
CA PHE A 45 12.24 -3.82 4.18
C PHE A 45 11.18 -4.65 3.44
N LYS A 46 11.61 -5.58 2.58
CA LYS A 46 10.75 -6.60 1.96
C LYS A 46 10.87 -7.91 2.73
N VAL A 47 9.79 -8.70 2.75
CA VAL A 47 9.80 -10.05 3.31
C VAL A 47 9.48 -11.08 2.24
N ILE A 48 10.12 -12.24 2.33
CA ILE A 48 9.80 -13.43 1.54
C ILE A 48 9.51 -14.60 2.47
N ASN A 49 8.86 -15.64 1.95
CA ASN A 49 8.46 -16.83 2.73
C ASN A 49 7.68 -16.49 4.02
N HIS A 50 6.83 -15.47 3.96
CA HIS A 50 6.04 -14.98 5.10
C HIS A 50 4.87 -15.90 5.51
N GLY A 51 4.69 -17.03 4.83
CA GLY A 51 3.67 -18.04 5.15
C GLY A 51 2.24 -17.67 4.75
N VAL A 52 2.02 -16.53 4.08
CA VAL A 52 0.70 -16.20 3.50
C VAL A 52 0.58 -16.95 2.17
N PRO A 53 -0.47 -17.77 1.98
CA PRO A 53 -0.66 -18.52 0.74
C PRO A 53 -0.78 -17.62 -0.50
N LEU A 54 -0.17 -18.03 -1.61
CA LEU A 54 -0.16 -17.25 -2.86
C LEU A 54 -1.55 -17.08 -3.46
N ASP A 55 -2.45 -18.04 -3.26
CA ASP A 55 -3.85 -17.97 -3.72
C ASP A 55 -4.63 -16.88 -3.00
N VAL A 56 -4.34 -16.63 -1.72
CA VAL A 56 -4.94 -15.52 -0.96
C VAL A 56 -4.50 -14.17 -1.54
N ILE A 57 -3.21 -14.04 -1.86
CA ILE A 57 -2.65 -12.82 -2.48
C ILE A 57 -3.28 -12.59 -3.85
N ALA A 58 -3.27 -13.60 -4.72
CA ALA A 58 -3.84 -13.52 -6.06
C ALA A 58 -5.34 -13.17 -6.03
N LYS A 59 -6.09 -13.72 -5.07
CA LYS A 59 -7.52 -13.40 -4.89
C LYS A 59 -7.73 -11.94 -4.47
N LEU A 60 -6.91 -11.43 -3.54
CA LEU A 60 -6.96 -10.03 -3.10
C LEU A 60 -6.65 -9.08 -4.27
N GLU A 61 -5.61 -9.36 -5.05
CA GLU A 61 -5.24 -8.58 -6.24
C GLU A 61 -6.37 -8.57 -7.27
N GLN A 62 -6.96 -9.74 -7.54
CA GLN A 62 -8.06 -9.86 -8.50
C GLN A 62 -9.31 -9.09 -8.08
N GLU A 63 -9.70 -9.15 -6.80
CA GLU A 63 -10.84 -8.38 -6.28
C GLU A 63 -10.55 -6.87 -6.29
N SER A 64 -9.32 -6.47 -5.98
CA SER A 64 -8.88 -5.06 -6.05
C SER A 64 -9.01 -4.52 -7.48
N ILE A 65 -8.42 -5.21 -8.46
CA ILE A 65 -8.52 -4.85 -9.88
C ILE A 65 -10.00 -4.80 -10.32
N SER A 66 -10.79 -5.80 -9.92
CA SER A 66 -12.21 -5.86 -10.27
C SER A 66 -13.01 -4.70 -9.68
N PHE A 67 -12.69 -4.22 -8.46
CA PHE A 67 -13.37 -3.08 -7.86
C PHE A 67 -12.99 -1.77 -8.54
N PHE A 68 -11.70 -1.49 -8.73
CA PHE A 68 -11.25 -0.22 -9.30
C PHE A 68 -11.56 -0.07 -10.79
N SER A 69 -11.80 -1.17 -11.48
CA SER A 69 -12.30 -1.18 -12.87
C SER A 69 -13.80 -0.83 -13.00
N LYS A 70 -14.55 -0.76 -11.90
CA LYS A 70 -15.97 -0.35 -11.92
C LYS A 70 -16.12 1.13 -12.26
N SER A 71 -17.32 1.50 -12.71
CA SER A 71 -17.65 2.92 -12.92
C SER A 71 -17.57 3.71 -11.60
N LEU A 72 -17.30 5.01 -11.68
CA LEU A 72 -17.23 5.88 -10.50
C LEU A 72 -18.50 5.75 -9.62
N SER A 73 -19.68 5.77 -10.24
CA SER A 73 -20.96 5.63 -9.53
C SER A 73 -21.08 4.32 -8.75
N GLU A 74 -20.49 3.23 -9.26
CA GLU A 74 -20.47 1.95 -8.54
C GLU A 74 -19.45 1.96 -7.40
N LYS A 75 -18.28 2.57 -7.59
CA LYS A 75 -17.27 2.72 -6.54
C LYS A 75 -17.78 3.57 -5.38
N GLU A 76 -18.55 4.62 -5.66
CA GLU A 76 -19.19 5.48 -4.66
C GLU A 76 -20.21 4.75 -3.77
N LYS A 77 -20.76 3.62 -4.22
CA LYS A 77 -21.63 2.76 -3.37
C LYS A 77 -20.89 2.13 -2.20
N ALA A 78 -19.56 2.14 -2.19
CA ALA A 78 -18.75 1.75 -1.02
C ALA A 78 -18.85 2.76 0.15
N GLY A 79 -19.54 3.88 -0.06
CA GLY A 79 -19.66 4.98 0.91
C GLY A 79 -18.39 5.85 0.96
N PRO A 80 -18.46 7.01 1.62
CA PRO A 80 -17.31 7.90 1.76
C PRO A 80 -16.26 7.28 2.68
N ALA A 81 -14.98 7.57 2.43
CA ALA A 81 -13.85 7.16 3.26
C ALA A 81 -13.78 7.90 4.62
N ILE A 82 -14.88 7.86 5.40
CA ILE A 82 -15.03 8.48 6.73
C ILE A 82 -15.73 7.46 7.66
N PRO A 83 -15.00 6.62 8.42
CA PRO A 83 -13.56 6.33 8.30
C PRO A 83 -13.23 5.27 7.23
N PHE A 84 -14.24 4.55 6.72
CA PHE A 84 -14.06 3.43 5.78
C PHE A 84 -14.98 3.61 4.57
N GLY A 85 -14.46 3.35 3.38
CA GLY A 85 -15.18 3.56 2.12
C GLY A 85 -14.23 3.94 1.01
N TYR A 86 -14.81 4.28 -0.14
CA TYR A 86 -14.09 4.74 -1.31
C TYR A 86 -13.73 6.21 -1.17
N GLY A 87 -12.55 6.57 -1.66
CA GLY A 87 -12.10 7.95 -1.75
C GLY A 87 -11.20 8.13 -2.96
N CYS A 88 -11.16 9.38 -3.42
CA CYS A 88 -10.26 9.80 -4.46
C CYS A 88 -9.63 11.14 -4.08
N LYS A 89 -8.31 11.26 -4.28
CA LYS A 89 -7.54 12.47 -3.97
C LYS A 89 -6.56 12.79 -5.07
N ASN A 90 -6.46 14.08 -5.39
CA ASN A 90 -5.36 14.58 -6.18
C ASN A 90 -4.08 14.55 -5.34
N ILE A 91 -2.99 14.07 -5.94
CA ILE A 91 -1.65 14.06 -5.37
C ILE A 91 -0.74 15.04 -6.10
N GLY A 92 0.22 15.58 -5.35
CA GLY A 92 1.21 16.55 -5.83
C GLY A 92 0.97 17.96 -5.30
N PHE A 93 2.05 18.62 -4.85
CA PHE A 93 2.01 20.01 -4.37
C PHE A 93 2.72 20.99 -5.33
N ASN A 94 3.53 20.48 -6.28
CA ASN A 94 4.50 21.26 -7.06
C ASN A 94 4.48 20.95 -8.57
N GLY A 95 3.30 20.85 -9.19
CA GLY A 95 3.17 20.68 -10.64
C GLY A 95 3.15 19.23 -11.14
N ASP A 96 3.46 18.28 -10.28
CA ASP A 96 3.10 16.88 -10.48
C ASP A 96 1.58 16.74 -10.28
N LEU A 97 0.87 16.24 -11.30
CA LEU A 97 -0.57 16.01 -11.25
C LEU A 97 -0.80 14.50 -11.30
N GLY A 98 -1.47 13.97 -10.28
CA GLY A 98 -1.92 12.58 -10.26
C GLY A 98 -3.21 12.45 -9.47
N GLU A 99 -3.98 11.43 -9.80
CA GLU A 99 -5.18 11.04 -9.05
C GLU A 99 -4.89 9.71 -8.37
N VAL A 100 -5.18 9.63 -7.07
CA VAL A 100 -5.10 8.39 -6.29
C VAL A 100 -6.49 8.04 -5.79
N GLU A 101 -6.98 6.92 -6.30
CA GLU A 101 -8.16 6.25 -5.78
C GLU A 101 -7.75 5.27 -4.69
N TYR A 102 -8.58 5.14 -3.65
CA TYR A 102 -8.34 4.21 -2.55
C TYR A 102 -9.65 3.71 -1.95
N LEU A 103 -9.59 2.51 -1.37
CA LEU A 103 -10.71 1.89 -0.66
C LEU A 103 -10.24 1.50 0.75
N LEU A 104 -10.82 2.13 1.76
CA LEU A 104 -10.52 1.85 3.16
C LEU A 104 -11.52 0.85 3.73
N LEU A 105 -11.02 -0.22 4.34
CA LEU A 105 -11.83 -1.29 4.94
C LEU A 105 -11.48 -1.43 6.43
N ASN A 106 -12.48 -1.80 7.22
CA ASN A 106 -12.27 -2.23 8.61
C ASN A 106 -11.78 -3.70 8.60
N THR A 107 -10.86 -4.07 9.48
CA THR A 107 -10.35 -5.45 9.61
C THR A 107 -11.29 -6.38 10.40
N ASN A 108 -12.36 -5.84 10.99
CA ASN A 108 -13.38 -6.63 11.68
C ASN A 108 -14.19 -7.50 10.69
N PRO A 109 -14.25 -8.84 10.87
CA PRO A 109 -14.91 -9.74 9.92
C PRO A 109 -16.39 -9.42 9.65
N HIS A 110 -17.15 -8.98 10.66
CA HIS A 110 -18.57 -8.62 10.46
C HIS A 110 -18.70 -7.36 9.59
N SER A 111 -17.81 -6.38 9.80
CA SER A 111 -17.78 -5.16 8.98
C SER A 111 -17.39 -5.46 7.53
N ILE A 112 -16.43 -6.37 7.32
CA ILE A 112 -16.04 -6.85 5.98
C ILE A 112 -17.19 -7.56 5.30
N ALA A 113 -17.85 -8.51 5.98
CA ALA A 113 -18.97 -9.26 5.43
C ALA A 113 -20.13 -8.34 4.99
N GLN A 114 -20.40 -7.27 5.75
CA GLN A 114 -21.40 -6.28 5.35
C GLN A 114 -20.97 -5.47 4.12
N ARG A 115 -19.70 -5.02 4.09
CA ARG A 115 -19.16 -4.19 2.99
C ARG A 115 -18.91 -4.97 1.70
N SER A 116 -18.56 -6.25 1.79
CA SER A 116 -18.35 -7.13 0.63
C SER A 116 -19.52 -7.08 -0.36
N LYS A 117 -20.75 -6.90 0.14
CA LYS A 117 -21.99 -6.78 -0.65
C LYS A 117 -22.01 -5.58 -1.60
N THR A 118 -21.29 -4.50 -1.27
CA THR A 118 -21.27 -3.29 -2.10
C THR A 118 -19.98 -3.18 -2.93
N ILE A 119 -18.89 -3.82 -2.50
CA ILE A 119 -17.58 -3.69 -3.15
C ILE A 119 -17.24 -4.89 -4.06
N SER A 120 -17.68 -6.10 -3.73
CA SER A 120 -17.37 -7.30 -4.53
C SER A 120 -18.53 -7.68 -5.46
N ASN A 121 -18.20 -8.35 -6.56
CA ASN A 121 -19.17 -8.94 -7.47
C ASN A 121 -19.65 -10.33 -6.98
N ASP A 122 -18.86 -11.02 -6.15
CA ASP A 122 -19.24 -12.24 -5.45
C ASP A 122 -18.82 -12.16 -3.98
N PRO A 123 -19.70 -11.68 -3.08
CA PRO A 123 -19.40 -11.49 -1.67
C PRO A 123 -18.89 -12.73 -0.93
N ARG A 124 -19.14 -13.95 -1.45
CA ARG A 124 -18.64 -15.20 -0.86
C ARG A 124 -17.15 -15.43 -1.12
N ARG A 125 -16.58 -14.66 -2.04
CA ARG A 125 -15.16 -14.64 -2.34
C ARG A 125 -14.41 -13.64 -1.46
N PHE A 126 -15.09 -12.86 -0.64
CA PHE A 126 -14.49 -11.89 0.25
C PHE A 126 -14.34 -12.42 1.69
#